data_AF-A0A316WQZ0-F1
#
_entry.id   AF-A0A316WQZ0-F1
#
_cell.length_a   1.000
_cell.length_b   1.000
_cell.length_c   1.000
_cell.angle_alpha   90.00
_cell.angle_beta   90.00
_cell.angle_gamma   90.00
#
_symmetry.space_group_name_H-M   'P 1'
#
loop_
_entity.id
_entity.type
_entity.pdbx_description
1 polymer ?
#
loop_
_entity_poly.entity_id
_entity_poly.type
_entity_poly.pdbx_seq_one_letter_code
_entity_poly.pdbx_strand_id
1 'polypeptide(L)'
;MKKHLLALMMVFGGLLINAQNIYTGQTIEQNRKYWANNNRYYLIFQNDGNLVLYNRAGASIWDSKTANRGVKAIFQEDGNLVVYTPGNGVAFSTSTNGRRADKLTIQDDGNLVVYNGSNALWASKNGSGNNNDYGRGNGSVDTGHRFRKGEKLFSSNRNYYLLFQNDGNLVLSNNNGDPIWGTGTDNKGSRAEFQNDGNLVIYDSYNKSVWSSNTSRRGGTKLTVQDDGNLVIYGNYSPVWSSGTQR
;
A
#
# COMPACT_ATOMS: atom_id res chain seq x y z
N MET A 1 14.83 -21.27 58.48
CA MET A 1 14.74 -22.28 57.40
C MET A 1 13.44 -22.07 56.64
N LYS A 2 13.47 -21.38 55.48
CA LYS A 2 12.31 -21.31 54.58
C LYS A 2 12.73 -21.91 53.25
N LYS A 3 12.05 -22.99 52.87
CA LYS A 3 12.31 -23.83 51.70
C LYS A 3 11.89 -23.10 50.43
N HIS A 4 12.73 -23.19 49.40
CA HIS A 4 12.48 -22.74 48.05
C HIS A 4 11.32 -23.51 47.39
N LEU A 5 10.50 -22.81 46.61
CA LEU A 5 9.72 -23.42 45.53
C LEU A 5 9.88 -22.55 44.28
N LEU A 6 10.69 -23.01 43.34
CA LEU A 6 10.77 -22.50 41.97
C LEU A 6 9.51 -22.95 41.22
N ALA A 7 8.74 -22.02 40.66
CA ALA A 7 7.75 -22.31 39.63
C ALA A 7 8.37 -21.98 38.27
N LEU A 8 8.93 -23.01 37.62
CA LEU A 8 9.27 -23.00 36.21
C LEU A 8 7.97 -23.16 35.42
N MET A 9 7.42 -22.07 34.88
CA MET A 9 6.26 -22.15 33.98
C MET A 9 6.75 -22.04 32.53
N MET A 10 7.02 -23.21 31.92
CA MET A 10 7.08 -23.32 30.47
C MET A 10 5.66 -23.15 29.93
N VAL A 11 5.45 -22.17 29.04
CA VAL A 11 4.29 -22.13 28.16
C VAL A 11 4.80 -22.21 26.72
N PHE A 12 4.56 -23.35 26.10
CA PHE A 12 4.76 -23.60 24.66
C PHE A 12 3.45 -23.34 23.92
N GLY A 13 3.52 -22.74 22.73
CA GLY A 13 2.54 -22.99 21.65
C GLY A 13 1.52 -21.89 21.37
N GLY A 14 1.75 -21.12 20.30
CA GLY A 14 0.74 -20.28 19.65
C GLY A 14 1.38 -19.28 18.70
N LEU A 15 1.10 -19.38 17.40
CA LEU A 15 1.61 -18.50 16.34
C LEU A 15 1.54 -17.01 16.73
N LEU A 16 2.68 -16.33 16.83
CA LEU A 16 2.72 -14.86 16.81
C LEU A 16 2.60 -14.39 15.36
N ILE A 17 1.37 -14.33 14.83
CA ILE A 17 1.07 -13.59 13.61
C ILE A 17 0.57 -12.22 14.05
N ASN A 18 1.44 -11.22 14.10
CA ASN A 18 1.00 -9.83 14.14
C ASN A 18 2.07 -8.99 13.45
N ALA A 19 1.72 -8.42 12.29
CA ALA A 19 2.45 -7.32 11.69
C ALA A 19 2.76 -6.29 12.79
N GLN A 20 4.01 -5.87 12.91
CA GLN A 20 4.34 -4.90 13.94
C GLN A 20 3.97 -3.50 13.46
N ASN A 21 2.77 -3.06 13.86
CA ASN A 21 2.33 -1.69 13.65
C ASN A 21 3.08 -0.74 14.60
N ILE A 22 3.47 0.42 14.08
CA ILE A 22 4.06 1.51 14.85
C ILE A 22 3.00 2.61 14.95
N TYR A 23 2.61 2.97 16.17
CA TYR A 23 1.59 4.00 16.42
C TYR A 23 2.23 5.35 16.72
N THR A 24 1.44 6.41 16.59
CA THR A 24 1.91 7.77 16.88
C THR A 24 2.43 7.89 18.31
N GLY A 25 3.45 8.74 18.49
CA GLY A 25 4.21 8.89 19.72
C GLY A 25 5.37 7.89 19.88
N GLN A 26 5.46 6.84 19.05
CA GLN A 26 6.50 5.82 19.18
C GLN A 26 7.81 6.21 18.49
N THR A 27 8.91 6.07 19.23
CA THR A 27 10.26 6.15 18.67
C THR A 27 10.63 4.81 18.02
N ILE A 28 11.23 4.86 16.85
CA ILE A 28 11.81 3.68 16.18
C ILE A 28 13.19 3.47 16.81
N GLU A 29 13.30 2.42 17.61
CA GLU A 29 14.52 2.10 18.36
C GLU A 29 15.67 1.74 17.42
N GLN A 30 16.89 2.19 17.76
CA GLN A 30 18.08 1.84 17.01
C GLN A 30 18.33 0.33 17.02
N ASN A 31 18.67 -0.21 15.85
CA ASN A 31 18.91 -1.62 15.53
C ASN A 31 17.76 -2.60 15.81
N ARG A 32 16.60 -2.12 16.28
CA ARG A 32 15.41 -2.94 16.39
C ARG A 32 14.80 -3.14 15.01
N LYS A 33 14.49 -4.40 14.68
CA LYS A 33 13.78 -4.76 13.45
C LYS A 33 12.28 -4.80 13.72
N TYR A 34 11.51 -4.07 12.91
CA TYR A 34 10.05 -4.08 12.92
C TYR A 34 9.59 -4.83 11.67
N TRP A 35 8.97 -5.98 11.86
CA TRP A 35 8.72 -6.94 10.78
C TRP A 35 7.31 -6.80 10.18
N ALA A 36 7.23 -7.01 8.86
CA ALA A 36 5.99 -7.33 8.17
C ALA A 36 5.41 -8.66 8.68
N ASN A 37 4.11 -8.87 8.51
CA ASN A 37 3.40 -10.04 9.00
C ASN A 37 3.97 -11.36 8.46
N ASN A 38 4.35 -11.34 7.18
CA ASN A 38 4.93 -12.49 6.48
C ASN A 38 6.42 -12.73 6.80
N ASN A 39 7.03 -11.91 7.67
CA ASN A 39 8.44 -11.95 8.04
C ASN A 39 9.42 -11.80 6.85
N ARG A 40 8.96 -11.29 5.69
CA ARG A 40 9.79 -11.10 4.49
C ARG A 40 10.42 -9.71 4.41
N TYR A 41 9.92 -8.74 5.17
CA TYR A 41 10.40 -7.38 5.17
C TYR A 41 10.53 -6.85 6.59
N TYR A 42 11.48 -5.95 6.82
CA TYR A 42 11.62 -5.28 8.09
C TYR A 42 12.15 -3.85 7.94
N LEU A 43 11.63 -2.96 8.79
CA LEU A 43 12.16 -1.62 8.99
C LEU A 43 13.19 -1.63 10.12
N ILE A 44 14.30 -0.92 9.94
CA ILE A 44 15.34 -0.76 10.96
C ILE A 44 15.89 0.67 10.93
N PHE A 45 16.01 1.29 12.10
CA PHE A 45 16.80 2.51 12.27
C PHE A 45 18.21 2.09 12.65
N GLN A 46 19.18 2.24 11.74
CA GLN A 46 20.53 1.70 11.88
C GLN A 46 21.42 2.62 12.73
N ASN A 47 22.52 2.07 13.26
CA ASN A 47 23.55 2.83 13.99
C ASN A 47 24.19 3.96 13.19
N ASP A 48 24.19 3.86 11.87
CA ASP A 48 24.68 4.92 10.99
C ASP A 48 23.68 6.09 10.86
N GLY A 49 22.51 6.02 11.49
CA GLY A 49 21.48 7.05 11.42
C GLY A 49 20.56 6.95 10.21
N ASN A 50 20.62 5.86 9.44
CA ASN A 50 19.70 5.63 8.33
C ASN A 50 18.46 4.83 8.77
N LEU A 51 17.26 5.23 8.34
CA LEU A 51 16.04 4.44 8.49
C LEU A 51 15.81 3.68 7.20
N VAL A 52 15.88 2.35 7.26
CA VAL A 52 15.94 1.49 6.06
C VAL A 52 14.90 0.37 6.14
N LEU A 53 14.18 0.18 5.04
CA LEU A 53 13.33 -0.98 4.81
C LEU A 53 14.13 -2.01 4.00
N TYR A 54 14.28 -3.21 4.55
CA TYR A 54 14.95 -4.33 3.90
C TYR A 54 13.97 -5.44 3.56
N ASN A 55 14.31 -6.24 2.54
CA ASN A 55 13.78 -7.60 2.43
C ASN A 55 14.60 -8.57 3.30
N ARG A 56 14.11 -9.80 3.48
CA ARG A 56 14.76 -10.83 4.31
C ARG A 56 16.12 -11.28 3.79
N ALA A 57 16.40 -11.08 2.50
CA ALA A 57 17.70 -11.35 1.89
C ALA A 57 18.74 -10.24 2.16
N GLY A 58 18.36 -9.15 2.84
CA GLY A 58 19.24 -8.05 3.16
C GLY A 58 19.37 -6.99 2.06
N ALA A 59 18.54 -7.04 1.01
CA ALA A 59 18.51 -5.99 0.00
C ALA A 59 17.68 -4.79 0.50
N SER A 60 18.23 -3.58 0.40
CA SER A 60 17.53 -2.34 0.74
C SER A 60 16.44 -2.07 -0.31
N ILE A 61 15.20 -1.95 0.15
CA ILE A 61 14.01 -1.68 -0.68
C ILE A 61 13.68 -0.19 -0.69
N TRP A 62 13.92 0.48 0.44
CA TRP A 62 13.79 1.92 0.60
C TRP A 62 14.67 2.39 1.75
N ASP A 63 15.18 3.62 1.67
CA ASP A 63 15.91 4.26 2.76
C ASP A 63 15.63 5.77 2.84
N SER A 64 15.69 6.32 4.05
CA SER A 64 15.43 7.74 4.32
C SER A 64 16.55 8.68 3.85
N LYS A 65 17.68 8.15 3.34
CA LYS A 65 18.89 8.92 2.98
C LYS A 65 19.42 9.75 4.15
N THR A 66 19.38 9.21 5.37
CA THR A 66 19.79 9.92 6.60
C THR A 66 21.07 9.38 7.23
N ALA A 67 21.78 8.48 6.55
CA ALA A 67 23.09 7.99 6.98
C ALA A 67 24.04 9.14 7.36
N ASN A 68 24.80 8.94 8.43
CA ASN A 68 25.74 9.86 9.07
C ASN A 68 25.15 11.15 9.65
N ARG A 69 23.83 11.34 9.60
CA ARG A 69 23.16 12.55 10.10
C ARG A 69 21.92 12.29 10.93
N GLY A 70 21.30 11.12 10.87
CA GLY A 70 20.13 10.78 11.70
C GLY A 70 20.52 10.35 13.11
N VAL A 71 19.87 10.92 14.14
CA VAL A 71 20.06 10.53 15.56
C VAL A 71 18.80 10.02 16.23
N LYS A 72 17.61 10.31 15.67
CA LYS A 72 16.33 9.85 16.21
C LYS A 72 15.31 9.68 15.09
N ALA A 73 14.71 8.51 15.00
CA ALA A 73 13.55 8.25 14.15
C ALA A 73 12.29 8.09 15.01
N ILE A 74 11.21 8.82 14.70
CA ILE A 74 9.99 8.83 15.50
C ILE A 74 8.77 8.98 14.61
N PHE A 75 7.71 8.21 14.88
CA PHE A 75 6.38 8.46 14.35
C PHE A 75 5.63 9.32 15.37
N GLN A 76 5.55 10.61 15.10
CA GLN A 76 5.16 11.64 16.07
C GLN A 76 3.65 11.66 16.32
N GLU A 77 3.22 12.32 17.41
CA GLU A 77 1.79 12.48 17.76
C GLU A 77 0.99 13.25 16.71
N ASP A 78 1.65 14.14 15.95
CA ASP A 78 1.02 14.89 14.86
C ASP A 78 0.79 14.05 13.59
N GLY A 79 1.22 12.77 13.60
CA GLY A 79 1.09 11.85 12.48
C GLY A 79 2.21 11.91 11.45
N ASN A 80 3.35 12.54 11.77
CA ASN A 80 4.51 12.59 10.89
C ASN A 80 5.58 11.56 11.28
N LEU A 81 6.11 10.80 10.31
CA LEU A 81 7.33 10.01 10.53
C LEU A 81 8.53 10.90 10.20
N VAL A 82 9.37 11.15 11.21
CA VAL A 82 10.52 12.04 11.11
C VAL A 82 11.80 11.36 11.55
N VAL A 83 12.88 11.59 10.80
CA VAL A 83 14.25 11.35 11.26
C VAL A 83 14.89 12.70 11.56
N TYR A 84 15.35 12.90 12.78
CA TYR A 84 16.02 14.11 13.24
C TYR A 84 17.54 14.01 13.14
N THR A 85 18.19 15.15 12.94
CA THR A 85 19.63 15.40 13.03
C THR A 85 20.06 15.87 14.42
N PRO A 86 21.36 15.88 14.76
CA PRO A 86 21.84 16.56 15.96
C PRO A 86 21.34 18.01 16.01
N GLY A 87 20.91 18.47 17.18
CA GLY A 87 20.36 19.83 17.33
C GLY A 87 18.92 20.00 16.81
N ASN A 88 18.15 18.91 16.65
CA ASN A 88 16.73 18.90 16.28
C ASN A 88 16.38 19.34 14.85
N GLY A 89 17.34 19.39 13.91
CA GLY A 89 17.02 19.61 12.49
C GLY A 89 16.33 18.37 11.87
N VAL A 90 15.51 18.55 10.83
CA VAL A 90 14.77 17.44 10.17
C VAL A 90 15.59 16.87 9.00
N ALA A 91 16.00 15.60 9.09
CA ALA A 91 16.76 14.89 8.06
C ALA A 91 15.86 14.23 7.01
N PHE A 92 14.69 13.74 7.45
CA PHE A 92 13.64 13.12 6.64
C PHE A 92 12.28 13.35 7.29
N SER A 93 11.23 13.49 6.48
CA SER A 93 9.84 13.65 6.91
C SER A 93 8.91 13.03 5.88
N THR A 94 7.84 12.35 6.31
CA THR A 94 6.74 11.91 5.43
C THR A 94 5.79 13.04 5.05
N SER A 95 5.89 14.19 5.73
CA SER A 95 5.03 15.37 5.55
C SER A 95 3.55 15.05 5.72
N THR A 96 3.26 14.18 6.70
CA THR A 96 1.91 13.74 7.06
C THR A 96 1.38 14.41 8.34
N ASN A 97 2.12 15.39 8.88
CA ASN A 97 1.72 16.17 10.05
C ASN A 97 0.33 16.80 9.88
N GLY A 98 -0.50 16.70 10.92
CA GLY A 98 -1.87 17.25 10.94
C GLY A 98 -2.88 16.50 10.07
N ARG A 99 -2.46 15.44 9.37
CA ARG A 99 -3.35 14.62 8.52
C ARG A 99 -4.03 13.48 9.29
N ARG A 100 -3.95 13.54 10.63
CA ARG A 100 -4.53 12.57 11.57
C ARG A 100 -4.04 11.15 11.30
N ALA A 101 -2.76 11.00 10.94
CA ALA A 101 -2.18 9.68 10.81
C ALA A 101 -2.20 8.97 12.17
N ASP A 102 -2.49 7.69 12.19
CA ASP A 102 -2.60 6.87 13.40
C ASP A 102 -1.63 5.69 13.41
N LYS A 103 -1.14 5.27 12.23
CA LYS A 103 -0.39 4.02 12.10
C LYS A 103 0.66 4.08 11.00
N LEU A 104 1.86 3.59 11.28
CA LEU A 104 2.92 3.26 10.34
C LEU A 104 3.02 1.73 10.26
N THR A 105 2.91 1.17 9.07
CA THR A 105 2.91 -0.29 8.85
C THR A 105 3.94 -0.67 7.79
N ILE A 106 4.68 -1.75 8.07
CA ILE A 106 5.42 -2.49 7.04
C ILE A 106 4.47 -3.55 6.48
N GLN A 107 4.15 -3.44 5.20
CA GLN A 107 3.25 -4.34 4.51
C GLN A 107 3.99 -5.56 3.97
N ASP A 108 3.25 -6.64 3.75
CA ASP A 108 3.75 -7.92 3.27
C ASP A 108 4.30 -7.88 1.83
N ASP A 109 4.08 -6.78 1.11
CA ASP A 109 4.59 -6.52 -0.24
C ASP A 109 5.91 -5.71 -0.21
N GLY A 110 6.44 -5.36 0.96
CA GLY A 110 7.63 -4.53 1.10
C GLY A 110 7.38 -3.03 0.91
N ASN A 111 6.16 -2.56 1.22
CA ASN A 111 5.85 -1.14 1.31
C ASN A 111 5.85 -0.67 2.78
N LEU A 112 6.34 0.54 3.03
CA LEU A 112 6.23 1.23 4.31
C LEU A 112 5.17 2.33 4.15
N VAL A 113 4.09 2.27 4.92
CA VAL A 113 2.92 3.14 4.70
C VAL A 113 2.50 3.82 5.99
N VAL A 114 2.26 5.13 5.90
CA VAL A 114 1.60 5.92 6.94
C VAL A 114 0.10 5.96 6.63
N TYR A 115 -0.70 5.56 7.60
CA TYR A 115 -2.16 5.46 7.53
C TYR A 115 -2.85 6.45 8.46
N ASN A 116 -4.06 6.84 8.07
CA ASN A 116 -5.14 7.31 8.92
C ASN A 116 -6.31 6.33 8.74
N GLY A 117 -6.52 5.44 9.70
CA GLY A 117 -7.42 4.30 9.55
C GLY A 117 -6.96 3.38 8.42
N SER A 118 -7.71 3.37 7.32
CA SER A 118 -7.34 2.63 6.08
C SER A 118 -6.86 3.55 4.97
N ASN A 119 -6.86 4.88 5.17
CA ASN A 119 -6.40 5.84 4.16
C ASN A 119 -4.87 5.98 4.21
N ALA A 120 -4.18 5.59 3.14
CA ALA A 120 -2.74 5.76 3.01
C ALA A 120 -2.39 7.22 2.74
N LEU A 121 -1.69 7.86 3.68
CA LEU A 121 -1.26 9.26 3.60
C LEU A 121 0.11 9.43 2.93
N TRP A 122 0.98 8.42 3.08
CA TRP A 122 2.31 8.35 2.49
C TRP A 122 2.72 6.89 2.33
N ALA A 123 3.51 6.58 1.29
CA ALA A 123 4.07 5.25 1.07
C ALA A 123 5.49 5.33 0.51
N SER A 124 6.39 4.48 0.98
CA SER A 124 7.81 4.47 0.58
C SER A 124 8.00 4.16 -0.91
N LYS A 125 7.10 3.38 -1.50
CA LYS A 125 7.11 3.07 -2.94
C LYS A 125 6.63 4.23 -3.83
N ASN A 126 6.15 5.35 -3.27
CA ASN A 126 5.70 6.54 -4.01
C ASN A 126 6.56 7.80 -3.77
N GLY A 127 7.76 7.64 -3.19
CA GLY A 127 8.61 8.75 -2.74
C GLY A 127 9.50 9.38 -3.81
N SER A 128 8.93 10.14 -4.75
CA SER A 128 9.55 11.38 -5.25
C SER A 128 8.43 12.34 -5.64
N GLY A 129 8.32 13.43 -4.89
CA GLY A 129 7.30 14.45 -5.11
C GLY A 129 7.40 15.05 -6.51
N ASN A 130 6.28 15.07 -7.21
CA ASN A 130 5.75 16.25 -7.88
C ASN A 130 4.27 16.00 -8.19
N ASN A 131 3.43 16.83 -7.59
CA ASN A 131 2.03 17.01 -7.99
C ASN A 131 2.04 17.39 -9.48
N ASN A 132 1.65 16.46 -10.36
CA ASN A 132 1.11 16.65 -11.72
C ASN A 132 0.94 15.35 -12.51
N ASP A 133 1.30 14.17 -11.97
CA ASP A 133 1.16 12.91 -12.70
C ASP A 133 -0.24 12.27 -12.51
N TYR A 134 -1.19 12.68 -13.35
CA TYR A 134 -2.40 11.92 -13.59
C TYR A 134 -2.02 10.54 -14.17
N GLY A 135 -2.07 9.48 -13.35
CA GLY A 135 -2.16 8.09 -13.84
C GLY A 135 -0.88 7.25 -13.85
N ARG A 136 0.21 7.61 -13.16
CA ARG A 136 1.41 6.77 -13.08
C ARG A 136 1.95 6.66 -11.66
N GLY A 137 1.80 5.49 -11.02
CA GLY A 137 2.73 5.13 -9.94
C GLY A 137 2.36 4.06 -8.91
N ASN A 138 1.09 3.65 -8.73
CA ASN A 138 0.79 2.79 -7.57
C ASN A 138 -0.38 1.80 -7.74
N GLY A 139 -0.66 1.36 -8.96
CA GLY A 139 -1.80 0.47 -9.26
C GLY A 139 -3.16 1.03 -8.91
N SER A 140 -3.26 2.27 -8.42
CA SER A 140 -4.46 2.79 -7.81
C SER A 140 -4.97 4.01 -8.53
N VAL A 141 -6.30 4.11 -8.65
CA VAL A 141 -6.99 5.29 -9.16
C VAL A 141 -8.15 5.65 -8.25
N ASP A 142 -8.37 6.94 -8.09
CA ASP A 142 -9.50 7.48 -7.33
C ASP A 142 -10.75 7.55 -8.20
N THR A 143 -11.90 7.79 -7.58
CA THR A 143 -13.16 7.94 -8.28
C THR A 143 -13.12 9.11 -9.29
N GLY A 144 -13.89 8.98 -10.37
CA GLY A 144 -13.86 9.88 -11.52
C GLY A 144 -12.81 9.52 -12.58
N HIS A 145 -11.99 8.49 -12.34
CA HIS A 145 -10.97 8.06 -13.30
C HIS A 145 -11.57 7.37 -14.53
N ARG A 146 -11.19 7.85 -15.72
CA ARG A 146 -11.53 7.24 -17.01
C ARG A 146 -10.33 6.52 -17.59
N PHE A 147 -10.51 5.25 -17.93
CA PHE A 147 -9.45 4.45 -18.54
C PHE A 147 -9.40 4.74 -20.04
N ARG A 148 -8.22 5.12 -20.53
CA ARG A 148 -7.98 5.26 -21.97
C ARG A 148 -7.62 3.93 -22.58
N LYS A 149 -8.12 3.67 -23.80
CA LYS A 149 -7.76 2.49 -24.55
C LYS A 149 -6.24 2.45 -24.77
N GLY A 150 -5.61 1.30 -24.53
CA GLY A 150 -4.17 1.12 -24.67
C GLY A 150 -3.33 1.57 -23.46
N GLU A 151 -3.91 2.28 -22.49
CA GLU A 151 -3.21 2.73 -21.29
C GLU A 151 -3.22 1.67 -20.19
N LYS A 152 -2.04 1.37 -19.64
CA LYS A 152 -1.85 0.37 -18.58
C LYS A 152 -1.77 1.04 -17.21
N LEU A 153 -2.60 0.58 -16.28
CA LEU A 153 -2.46 0.85 -14.85
C LEU A 153 -1.70 -0.31 -14.21
N PHE A 154 -0.42 -0.14 -13.93
CA PHE A 154 0.43 -1.17 -13.34
C PHE A 154 0.29 -1.26 -11.83
N SER A 155 0.30 -2.47 -11.28
CA SER A 155 0.57 -2.72 -9.86
C SER A 155 1.90 -2.08 -9.44
N SER A 156 2.09 -1.88 -8.14
CA SER A 156 3.28 -1.24 -7.59
C SER A 156 4.57 -2.00 -7.94
N ASN A 157 4.53 -3.34 -7.96
CA ASN A 157 5.62 -4.21 -8.40
C ASN A 157 5.71 -4.37 -9.93
N ARG A 158 4.77 -3.80 -10.69
CA ARG A 158 4.64 -3.90 -12.15
C ARG A 158 4.52 -5.32 -12.71
N ASN A 159 4.29 -6.33 -11.85
CA ASN A 159 4.05 -7.70 -12.27
C ASN A 159 2.62 -7.90 -12.80
N TYR A 160 1.73 -6.94 -12.56
CA TYR A 160 0.35 -6.95 -13.02
C TYR A 160 -0.03 -5.58 -13.60
N TYR A 161 -1.00 -5.58 -14.51
CA TYR A 161 -1.59 -4.34 -14.99
C TYR A 161 -3.05 -4.53 -15.39
N LEU A 162 -3.83 -3.47 -15.19
CA LEU A 162 -5.17 -3.32 -15.75
C LEU A 162 -5.07 -2.52 -17.05
N LEU A 163 -5.74 -2.99 -18.10
CA LEU A 163 -5.73 -2.38 -19.42
C LEU A 163 -7.14 -2.37 -19.99
N PHE A 164 -7.62 -1.18 -20.38
CA PHE A 164 -8.77 -1.10 -21.28
C PHE A 164 -8.26 -1.30 -22.71
N GLN A 165 -8.59 -2.44 -23.30
CA GLN A 165 -8.08 -2.88 -24.59
C GLN A 165 -8.84 -2.20 -25.73
N ASN A 166 -8.23 -2.21 -26.93
CA ASN A 166 -8.82 -1.56 -28.10
C ASN A 166 -10.14 -2.21 -28.53
N ASP A 167 -10.27 -3.51 -28.31
CA ASP A 167 -11.48 -4.31 -28.54
C ASP A 167 -12.63 -3.97 -27.59
N GLY A 168 -12.41 -3.17 -26.53
CA GLY A 168 -13.45 -2.81 -25.57
C GLY A 168 -13.51 -3.70 -24.32
N ASN A 169 -12.55 -4.60 -24.11
CA ASN A 169 -12.46 -5.38 -22.88
C ASN A 169 -11.58 -4.66 -21.84
N LEU A 170 -11.96 -4.69 -20.55
CA LEU A 170 -11.11 -4.23 -19.45
C LEU A 170 -10.49 -5.46 -18.79
N VAL A 171 -9.17 -5.61 -18.89
CA VAL A 171 -8.47 -6.85 -18.55
C VAL A 171 -7.36 -6.60 -17.55
N LEU A 172 -7.33 -7.41 -16.49
CA LEU A 172 -6.21 -7.56 -15.58
C LEU A 172 -5.29 -8.65 -16.10
N SER A 173 -4.01 -8.34 -16.31
CA SER A 173 -3.01 -9.28 -16.84
C SER A 173 -1.75 -9.30 -15.99
N ASN A 174 -0.96 -10.36 -16.08
CA ASN A 174 0.42 -10.33 -15.59
C ASN A 174 1.33 -9.53 -16.55
N ASN A 175 2.59 -9.30 -16.16
CA ASN A 175 3.57 -8.56 -16.95
C ASN A 175 3.94 -9.22 -18.29
N ASN A 176 3.78 -10.53 -18.42
CA ASN A 176 3.96 -11.27 -19.67
C ASN A 176 2.79 -11.06 -20.65
N GLY A 177 1.67 -10.50 -20.18
CA GLY A 177 0.46 -10.28 -20.96
C GLY A 177 -0.58 -11.39 -20.87
N ASP A 178 -0.39 -12.37 -20.00
CA ASP A 178 -1.40 -13.41 -19.77
C ASP A 178 -2.59 -12.80 -19.01
N PRO A 179 -3.83 -12.97 -19.52
CA PRO A 179 -5.01 -12.47 -18.84
C PRO A 179 -5.31 -13.29 -17.58
N ILE A 180 -5.60 -12.58 -16.49
CA ILE A 180 -5.97 -13.15 -15.18
C ILE A 180 -7.47 -12.98 -14.93
N TRP A 181 -8.00 -11.83 -15.32
CA TRP A 181 -9.42 -11.49 -15.18
C TRP A 181 -9.82 -10.50 -16.29
N GLY A 182 -11.10 -10.50 -16.70
CA GLY A 182 -11.63 -9.50 -17.63
C GLY A 182 -13.13 -9.29 -17.51
N THR A 183 -13.62 -8.16 -18.01
CA THR A 183 -15.05 -7.81 -17.98
C THR A 183 -15.90 -8.57 -19.00
N GLY A 184 -15.30 -9.17 -20.02
CA GLY A 184 -16.02 -9.87 -21.10
C GLY A 184 -16.81 -8.92 -22.00
N THR A 185 -16.29 -7.70 -22.18
CA THR A 185 -16.94 -6.62 -22.93
C THR A 185 -16.30 -6.37 -24.29
N ASP A 186 -15.53 -7.33 -24.80
CA ASP A 186 -15.01 -7.30 -26.16
C ASP A 186 -16.12 -7.03 -27.18
N ASN A 187 -15.79 -6.20 -28.17
CA ASN A 187 -16.67 -5.71 -29.23
C ASN A 187 -17.91 -4.91 -28.76
N LYS A 188 -18.03 -4.66 -27.45
CA LYS A 188 -19.15 -3.90 -26.85
C LYS A 188 -18.67 -2.66 -26.11
N GLY A 189 -17.52 -2.70 -25.46
CA GLY A 189 -17.00 -1.61 -24.65
C GLY A 189 -16.44 -0.45 -25.46
N SER A 190 -17.02 0.74 -25.25
CA SER A 190 -16.55 2.01 -25.80
C SER A 190 -15.85 2.86 -24.74
N ARG A 191 -16.32 2.83 -23.48
CA ARG A 191 -15.79 3.63 -22.37
C ARG A 191 -15.72 2.81 -21.09
N ALA A 192 -14.64 2.97 -20.33
CA ALA A 192 -14.45 2.40 -19.01
C ALA A 192 -14.19 3.51 -17.98
N GLU A 193 -14.88 3.49 -16.85
CA GLU A 193 -14.78 4.54 -15.83
C GLU A 193 -14.97 3.97 -14.42
N PHE A 194 -14.07 4.34 -13.50
CA PHE A 194 -14.31 4.20 -12.06
C PHE A 194 -14.98 5.48 -11.58
N GLN A 195 -16.29 5.43 -11.40
CA GLN A 195 -17.17 6.58 -11.27
C GLN A 195 -17.11 7.23 -9.88
N ASN A 196 -17.56 8.48 -9.80
CA ASN A 196 -17.67 9.26 -8.56
C ASN A 196 -18.50 8.58 -7.45
N ASP A 197 -19.41 7.68 -7.81
CA ASP A 197 -20.25 6.94 -6.88
C ASP A 197 -19.63 5.62 -6.38
N GLY A 198 -18.38 5.34 -6.78
CA GLY A 198 -17.63 4.15 -6.40
C GLY A 198 -17.88 2.92 -7.27
N ASN A 199 -18.54 3.07 -8.42
CA ASN A 199 -18.80 1.96 -9.35
C ASN A 199 -17.76 1.91 -10.48
N LEU A 200 -17.20 0.74 -10.79
CA LEU A 200 -16.44 0.52 -12.02
C LEU A 200 -17.42 0.06 -13.11
N VAL A 201 -17.52 0.82 -14.20
CA VAL A 201 -18.52 0.57 -15.25
C VAL A 201 -17.89 0.61 -16.63
N ILE A 202 -18.30 -0.32 -17.48
CA ILE A 202 -18.03 -0.31 -18.92
C ILE A 202 -19.32 0.05 -19.65
N TYR A 203 -19.24 1.01 -20.57
CA TYR A 203 -20.33 1.50 -21.40
C TYR A 203 -20.10 1.16 -22.87
N ASP A 204 -21.17 0.91 -23.61
CA ASP A 204 -21.15 0.83 -25.07
C ASP A 204 -21.17 2.22 -25.75
N SER A 205 -21.17 2.23 -27.09
CA SER A 205 -21.21 3.45 -27.89
C SER A 205 -22.50 4.26 -27.75
N TYR A 206 -23.58 3.65 -27.27
CA TYR A 206 -24.86 4.29 -26.98
C TYR A 206 -24.95 4.75 -25.52
N ASN A 207 -23.85 4.68 -24.78
CA ASN A 207 -23.76 5.04 -23.37
C ASN A 207 -24.60 4.15 -22.45
N LYS A 208 -24.91 2.91 -22.86
CA LYS A 208 -25.54 1.89 -22.03
C LYS A 208 -24.47 1.09 -21.31
N SER A 209 -24.69 0.82 -20.01
CA SER A 209 -23.77 -0.03 -19.25
C SER A 209 -23.83 -1.47 -19.76
N VAL A 210 -22.68 -2.03 -20.12
CA VAL A 210 -22.52 -3.42 -20.57
C VAL A 210 -21.87 -4.30 -19.51
N TRP A 211 -21.18 -3.69 -18.53
CA TRP A 211 -20.66 -4.36 -17.34
C TRP A 211 -20.55 -3.37 -16.18
N SER A 212 -20.69 -3.85 -14.94
CA SER A 212 -20.59 -3.04 -13.71
C SER A 212 -20.09 -3.90 -12.55
N SER A 213 -19.25 -3.34 -11.67
CA SER A 213 -18.85 -3.98 -10.40
C SER A 213 -19.97 -4.02 -9.36
N ASN A 214 -21.07 -3.30 -9.59
CA ASN A 214 -22.23 -3.18 -8.71
C ASN A 214 -21.86 -2.66 -7.32
N THR A 215 -20.95 -1.69 -7.28
CA THR A 215 -20.44 -1.03 -6.06
C THR A 215 -20.93 0.40 -5.90
N SER A 216 -21.87 0.86 -6.74
CA SER A 216 -22.47 2.18 -6.61
C SER A 216 -23.04 2.37 -5.20
N ARG A 217 -22.67 3.49 -4.57
CA ARG A 217 -23.07 3.87 -3.20
C ARG A 217 -22.69 2.87 -2.11
N ARG A 218 -21.81 1.89 -2.39
CA ARG A 218 -21.22 1.00 -1.38
C ARG A 218 -20.00 1.61 -0.68
N GLY A 219 -19.71 2.88 -0.96
CA GLY A 219 -18.60 3.61 -0.37
C GLY A 219 -17.25 3.31 -1.00
N GLY A 220 -17.20 2.79 -2.23
CA GLY A 220 -15.96 2.59 -2.98
C GLY A 220 -15.30 3.94 -3.31
N THR A 221 -14.07 4.14 -2.87
CA THR A 221 -13.31 5.38 -3.05
C THR A 221 -12.05 5.18 -3.88
N LYS A 222 -11.57 3.94 -3.99
CA LYS A 222 -10.30 3.64 -4.65
C LYS A 222 -10.33 2.29 -5.34
N LEU A 223 -9.90 2.24 -6.61
CA LEU A 223 -9.69 1.00 -7.36
C LEU A 223 -8.18 0.73 -7.41
N THR A 224 -7.75 -0.49 -7.09
CA THR A 224 -6.33 -0.86 -6.95
C THR A 224 -6.04 -2.19 -7.66
N VAL A 225 -5.03 -2.17 -8.53
CA VAL A 225 -4.30 -3.33 -9.05
C VAL A 225 -3.22 -3.68 -8.03
N GLN A 226 -3.39 -4.82 -7.38
CA GLN A 226 -2.53 -5.26 -6.28
C GLN A 226 -1.35 -6.10 -6.78
N ASP A 227 -0.30 -6.13 -5.97
CA ASP A 227 0.94 -6.84 -6.24
C ASP A 227 0.79 -8.38 -6.20
N ASP A 228 -0.37 -8.88 -5.76
CA ASP A 228 -0.76 -10.29 -5.71
C ASP A 228 -1.60 -10.74 -6.94
N GLY A 229 -1.81 -9.83 -7.90
CA GLY A 229 -2.59 -10.12 -9.10
C GLY A 229 -4.09 -9.94 -8.93
N ASN A 230 -4.54 -9.24 -7.90
CA ASN A 230 -5.95 -8.92 -7.67
C ASN A 230 -6.32 -7.50 -8.11
N LEU A 231 -7.53 -7.33 -8.64
CA LEU A 231 -8.17 -6.02 -8.79
C LEU A 231 -9.20 -5.82 -7.68
N VAL A 232 -9.07 -4.74 -6.90
CA VAL A 232 -9.91 -4.50 -5.72
C VAL A 232 -10.44 -3.08 -5.71
N ILE A 233 -11.72 -2.92 -5.37
CA ILE A 233 -12.30 -1.63 -5.02
C ILE A 233 -12.39 -1.57 -3.51
N TYR A 234 -11.70 -0.59 -2.92
CA TYR A 234 -11.75 -0.29 -1.50
C TYR A 234 -12.74 0.82 -1.21
N GLY A 235 -13.49 0.66 -0.11
CA GLY A 235 -14.09 1.78 0.58
C GLY A 235 -13.25 2.23 1.78
N ASN A 236 -13.81 3.10 2.62
CA ASN A 236 -13.08 3.75 3.73
C ASN A 236 -12.47 2.77 4.75
N TYR A 237 -13.02 1.56 4.90
CA TYR A 237 -12.60 0.61 5.95
C TYR A 237 -12.40 -0.83 5.45
N SER A 238 -12.85 -1.16 4.23
CA SER A 238 -12.87 -2.54 3.75
C SER A 238 -12.95 -2.62 2.22
N PRO A 239 -12.53 -3.74 1.61
CA PRO A 239 -12.82 -4.01 0.21
C PRO A 239 -14.34 -4.17 0.02
N VAL A 240 -14.87 -3.48 -1.00
CA VAL A 240 -16.30 -3.54 -1.37
C VAL A 240 -16.54 -4.43 -2.59
N TRP A 241 -15.48 -4.70 -3.36
CA TRP A 241 -15.45 -5.65 -4.47
C TRP A 241 -14.02 -6.10 -4.75
N SER A 242 -13.87 -7.33 -5.24
CA SER A 242 -12.60 -7.89 -5.68
C SER A 242 -12.84 -8.82 -6.87
N SER A 243 -11.86 -8.88 -7.78
CA SER A 243 -11.83 -9.88 -8.84
C SER A 243 -11.64 -11.32 -8.32
N GLY A 244 -11.16 -11.49 -7.08
CA GLY A 244 -10.95 -12.80 -6.46
C GLY A 244 -9.78 -13.58 -7.05
N THR A 245 -8.80 -12.89 -7.62
CA THR A 245 -7.70 -13.50 -8.40
C THR A 245 -6.34 -13.44 -7.72
N GLN A 246 -6.30 -13.04 -6.43
CA GLN A 246 -5.07 -13.04 -5.63
C GLN A 246 -4.37 -14.42 -5.68
N ARG A 247 -3.04 -14.41 -5.82
CA ARG A 247 -2.21 -15.61 -5.94
C ARG A 247 -1.14 -15.72 -4.84
#